data_AF-A0A357M0D3-F1
#
_entry.id   AF-A0A357M0D3-F1
#
_cell.length_a   1.000
_cell.length_b   1.000
_cell.length_c   1.000
_cell.angle_alpha   90.00
_cell.angle_beta   90.00
_cell.angle_gamma   90.00
#
_symmetry.space_group_name_H-M   'P 1'
#
loop_
_entity.id
_entity.type
_entity.pdbx_description
1 polymer ?
#
loop_
_entity_poly.entity_id
_entity_poly.type
_entity_poly.pdbx_seq_one_letter_code
_entity_poly.pdbx_strand_id
1 'polypeptide(L)'
;CFCIGTNQVDLKAATKRGIAVFNAPYSNTRSVAELSLAEIIMLMRGIPERNAQCHRGGWNKSADNSFEIRGKKLGIVGYGSIGTQLSVMAESMGMEVYFYDVVTKLPLGN
;
A
#
# COMPACT_ATOMS: atom_id res chain seq x y z
N CYS A 1 10.30 1.47 -20.98
CA CYS A 1 10.39 1.95 -19.59
C CYS A 1 10.37 0.76 -18.64
N PHE A 2 11.50 0.40 -18.02
CA PHE A 2 11.54 -0.64 -16.99
C PHE A 2 11.05 -0.11 -15.63
N CYS A 3 9.90 0.56 -15.66
CA CYS A 3 9.21 1.18 -14.54
C CYS A 3 7.74 1.36 -14.92
N ILE A 4 6.91 1.84 -13.99
CA ILE A 4 5.47 2.07 -14.24
C ILE A 4 5.25 3.38 -15.00
N GLY A 5 5.90 4.45 -14.56
CA GLY A 5 5.74 5.78 -15.14
C GLY A 5 6.34 5.88 -16.56
N THR A 6 5.65 6.65 -17.40
CA THR A 6 6.12 7.02 -18.74
C THR A 6 6.42 8.51 -18.87
N ASN A 7 6.34 9.28 -17.77
CA ASN A 7 6.47 10.74 -17.73
C ASN A 7 7.79 11.25 -18.32
N GLN A 8 8.85 10.44 -18.23
CA GLN A 8 10.18 10.72 -18.75
C GLN A 8 10.31 10.54 -20.27
N VAL A 9 9.26 10.06 -20.95
CA VAL A 9 9.25 9.80 -22.41
C VAL A 9 8.20 10.66 -23.09
N ASP A 10 8.59 11.40 -24.14
CA ASP A 10 7.63 12.06 -25.02
C ASP A 10 6.92 11.03 -25.91
N LEU A 11 5.74 10.60 -25.45
CA LEU A 11 4.92 9.62 -26.15
C LEU A 11 4.44 10.13 -27.52
N LYS A 12 4.16 11.44 -27.66
CA LYS A 12 3.68 12.01 -28.93
C LYS A 12 4.78 11.99 -29.99
N ALA A 13 6.00 12.35 -29.61
CA ALA A 13 7.15 12.29 -30.52
C ALA A 13 7.48 10.84 -30.92
N ALA A 14 7.39 9.89 -29.98
CA ALA A 14 7.59 8.47 -30.27
C ALA A 14 6.55 7.93 -31.27
N THR A 15 5.25 8.23 -31.05
CA THR A 15 4.17 7.84 -31.96
C THR A 15 4.35 8.43 -33.36
N LYS A 16 4.71 9.71 -33.49
CA LYS A 16 4.96 10.34 -34.79
C LYS A 16 6.06 9.67 -35.60
N ARG A 17 7.01 9.01 -34.92
CA ARG A 17 8.13 8.28 -35.54
C ARG A 17 7.87 6.77 -35.66
N GLY A 18 6.68 6.29 -35.31
CA GLY A 18 6.35 4.86 -35.33
C GLY A 18 7.10 4.03 -34.29
N ILE A 19 7.58 4.65 -33.20
CA ILE A 19 8.34 3.97 -32.14
C ILE A 19 7.38 3.60 -31.01
N ALA A 20 7.25 2.31 -30.73
CA ALA A 20 6.45 1.80 -29.62
C ALA A 20 7.16 2.03 -28.27
N VAL A 21 6.39 2.40 -27.24
CA VAL A 21 6.87 2.58 -25.87
C VAL A 21 6.13 1.60 -24.96
N PHE A 22 6.89 0.78 -24.24
CA PHE A 22 6.37 -0.19 -23.28
C PHE A 22 6.72 0.23 -21.85
N ASN A 23 5.87 -0.13 -20.89
CA ASN A 23 6.12 0.01 -19.45
C ASN A 23 5.80 -1.29 -18.69
N ALA A 24 5.99 -1.30 -17.37
CA ALA A 24 5.69 -2.44 -16.51
C ALA A 24 4.61 -2.08 -15.47
N PRO A 25 3.33 -1.94 -15.88
CA PRO A 25 2.29 -1.26 -15.10
C PRO A 25 1.89 -1.97 -13.78
N TYR A 26 2.18 -3.26 -13.63
CA TYR A 26 1.76 -4.06 -12.46
C TYR A 26 2.92 -4.63 -11.64
N SER A 27 4.17 -4.28 -11.98
CA SER A 27 5.36 -4.95 -11.44
C SER A 27 5.61 -4.70 -9.95
N ASN A 28 4.98 -3.69 -9.35
CA ASN A 28 5.16 -3.34 -7.94
C ASN A 28 3.94 -3.62 -7.06
N THR A 29 2.88 -4.23 -7.62
CA THR A 29 1.57 -4.36 -6.94
C THR A 29 1.72 -4.98 -5.55
N ARG A 30 2.43 -6.11 -5.48
CA ARG A 30 2.66 -6.85 -4.23
C ARG A 30 3.53 -6.07 -3.25
N SER A 31 4.63 -5.49 -3.73
CA SER A 31 5.56 -4.74 -2.90
C SER A 31 4.90 -3.54 -2.23
N VAL A 32 4.04 -2.81 -2.95
CA VAL A 32 3.30 -1.67 -2.37
C VAL A 32 2.29 -2.16 -1.33
N ALA A 33 1.54 -3.21 -1.63
CA ALA A 33 0.55 -3.75 -0.71
C ALA A 33 1.20 -4.27 0.60
N GLU A 34 2.34 -4.97 0.51
CA GLU A 34 3.10 -5.44 1.67
C GLU A 34 3.64 -4.26 2.50
N LEU A 35 4.20 -3.25 1.84
CA LEU A 35 4.72 -2.06 2.52
C LEU A 35 3.60 -1.31 3.25
N SER A 36 2.46 -1.07 2.59
CA SER A 36 1.33 -0.38 3.22
C SER A 36 0.81 -1.12 4.45
N LEU A 37 0.72 -2.45 4.40
CA LEU A 37 0.32 -3.27 5.56
C LEU A 37 1.35 -3.21 6.69
N ALA A 38 2.65 -3.27 6.35
CA ALA A 38 3.73 -3.12 7.34
C ALA A 38 3.66 -1.75 8.03
N GLU A 39 3.42 -0.67 7.29
CA GLU A 39 3.26 0.68 7.84
C GLU A 39 2.04 0.80 8.75
N ILE A 40 0.90 0.21 8.37
CA ILE A 40 -0.29 0.14 9.23
C ILE A 40 0.06 -0.51 10.57
N ILE A 41 0.75 -1.65 10.56
CA ILE A 41 1.16 -2.35 11.79
C ILE A 41 2.12 -1.48 12.61
N MET A 42 3.12 -0.88 11.96
CA MET A 42 4.11 -0.04 12.63
C MET A 42 3.48 1.17 13.32
N LEU A 43 2.55 1.85 12.63
CA LEU A 43 1.85 3.01 13.17
C LEU A 43 0.93 2.63 14.33
N MET A 44 0.19 1.53 14.20
CA MET A 44 -0.68 1.01 15.27
C MET A 44 0.10 0.59 16.52
N ARG A 45 1.40 0.35 16.40
CA ARG A 45 2.32 0.01 17.49
C ARG A 45 3.28 1.14 17.86
N GLY A 46 3.12 2.34 17.29
CA GLY A 46 3.99 3.50 17.53
C GLY A 46 5.48 3.22 17.33
N ILE A 47 5.83 2.27 16.45
CA ILE A 47 7.20 1.80 16.26
C ILE A 47 8.14 2.92 15.78
N PRO A 48 7.77 3.77 14.79
CA PRO A 48 8.68 4.80 14.29
C PRO A 48 9.14 5.76 15.39
N GLU A 49 8.23 6.18 16.26
CA GLU A 49 8.53 7.07 17.40
C GLU A 49 9.44 6.38 18.42
N ARG A 50 9.05 5.17 18.87
CA ARG A 50 9.82 4.41 19.86
C ARG A 50 11.21 4.06 19.36
N ASN A 51 11.33 3.69 18.08
CA ASN A 51 12.62 3.45 17.43
C ASN A 51 13.51 4.70 17.50
N ALA A 52 12.97 5.86 17.11
CA ALA A 52 13.72 7.11 17.15
C ALA A 52 14.15 7.50 18.57
N GLN A 53 13.30 7.26 19.59
CA GLN A 53 13.64 7.47 21.00
C GLN A 53 14.77 6.54 21.46
N CYS A 54 14.71 5.24 21.12
CA CYS A 54 15.75 4.26 21.44
C CYS A 54 17.11 4.64 20.85
N HIS A 55 17.16 5.09 19.60
CA HIS A 55 18.38 5.57 18.97
C HIS A 55 19.00 6.81 19.67
N ARG A 56 18.21 7.57 20.44
CA ARG A 56 18.67 8.70 21.25
C ARG A 56 18.97 8.33 22.71
N GLY A 57 19.01 7.03 23.03
CA GLY A 57 19.28 6.52 24.38
C GLY A 57 18.06 6.48 25.30
N GLY A 58 16.86 6.80 24.79
CA GLY A 58 15.61 6.66 25.55
C GLY A 58 15.11 5.21 25.58
N TRP A 59 14.32 4.84 26.59
CA TRP A 59 13.67 3.54 26.66
C TRP A 59 12.24 3.69 27.17
N ASN A 60 11.28 3.74 26.25
CA ASN A 60 9.86 3.89 26.57
C ASN A 60 9.13 2.55 26.43
N LYS A 61 9.09 1.79 27.53
CA LYS A 61 8.39 0.51 27.62
C LYS A 61 6.96 0.74 28.15
N SER A 62 6.09 1.29 27.31
CA SER A 62 4.66 1.41 27.57
C SER A 62 3.83 0.80 26.44
N ALA A 63 2.70 0.19 26.81
CA ALA A 63 1.67 -0.29 25.88
C ALA A 63 0.62 0.79 25.55
N ASP A 64 0.72 1.98 26.15
CA ASP A 64 -0.22 3.08 25.89
C ASP A 64 -0.28 3.38 24.40
N ASN A 65 -1.51 3.61 23.93
CA ASN A 65 -1.84 3.88 22.52
C ASN A 65 -1.23 2.88 21.54
N SER A 66 -1.09 1.61 21.93
CA SER A 66 -0.60 0.53 21.08
C SER A 66 -1.67 -0.51 20.88
N PHE A 67 -1.98 -0.82 19.63
CA PHE A 67 -3.14 -1.62 19.28
C PHE A 67 -2.76 -2.76 18.32
N GLU A 68 -3.45 -3.88 18.47
CA GLU A 68 -3.48 -4.92 17.44
C GLU A 68 -4.36 -4.47 16.27
N ILE A 69 -3.96 -4.85 15.04
CA ILE A 69 -4.75 -4.57 13.83
C ILE A 69 -5.96 -5.50 13.67
N ARG A 70 -5.95 -6.67 14.31
CA ARG A 70 -7.08 -7.61 14.29
C ARG A 70 -8.34 -6.94 14.85
N GLY A 71 -9.45 -7.11 14.15
CA GLY A 71 -10.74 -6.50 14.45
C GLY A 71 -10.80 -4.99 14.20
N LYS A 72 -9.80 -4.41 13.53
CA LYS A 72 -9.82 -2.99 13.13
C LYS A 72 -10.34 -2.86 11.71
N LYS A 73 -10.93 -1.70 11.43
CA LYS A 73 -11.49 -1.36 10.13
C LYS A 73 -10.41 -0.73 9.25
N LEU A 74 -10.18 -1.30 8.08
CA LEU A 74 -9.31 -0.73 7.04
C LEU A 74 -10.18 -0.14 5.93
N GLY A 75 -10.07 1.17 5.71
CA GLY A 75 -10.69 1.85 4.57
C GLY A 75 -9.71 2.01 3.42
N ILE A 76 -10.05 1.50 2.24
CA ILE A 76 -9.24 1.59 1.01
C ILE A 76 -9.94 2.51 0.01
N VAL A 77 -9.24 3.55 -0.46
CA VAL A 77 -9.74 4.44 -1.53
C VAL A 77 -8.99 4.12 -2.81
N GLY A 78 -9.71 3.58 -3.80
CA GLY A 78 -9.16 3.00 -5.03
C GLY A 78 -8.97 1.49 -4.90
N TYR A 79 -9.85 0.71 -5.53
CA TYR A 79 -9.87 -0.75 -5.48
C TYR A 79 -9.38 -1.37 -6.80
N GLY A 80 -8.22 -0.90 -7.24
CA GLY A 80 -7.43 -1.45 -8.34
C GLY A 80 -6.48 -2.57 -7.88
N SER A 81 -5.47 -2.90 -8.67
CA SER A 81 -4.58 -4.05 -8.43
C SER A 81 -3.90 -4.05 -7.04
N ILE A 82 -3.50 -2.89 -6.53
CA ILE A 82 -2.85 -2.77 -5.21
C ILE A 82 -3.90 -2.91 -4.10
N GLY A 83 -5.00 -2.17 -4.20
CA GLY A 83 -6.07 -2.19 -3.20
C GLY A 83 -6.67 -3.57 -3.00
N THR A 84 -6.81 -4.35 -4.09
CA THR A 84 -7.31 -5.73 -4.03
C THR A 84 -6.31 -6.71 -3.39
N GLN A 85 -5.00 -6.55 -3.61
CA GLN A 85 -4.02 -7.38 -2.90
C GLN A 85 -3.90 -7.00 -1.43
N LEU A 86 -3.99 -5.70 -1.12
CA LEU A 86 -3.97 -5.21 0.25
C LEU A 86 -5.18 -5.71 1.05
N SER A 87 -6.39 -5.70 0.47
CA SER A 87 -7.58 -6.20 1.15
C SER A 87 -7.46 -7.67 1.55
N VAL A 88 -7.05 -8.53 0.61
CA VAL A 88 -6.86 -9.97 0.88
C VAL A 88 -5.87 -10.20 2.02
N MET A 89 -4.74 -9.47 2.03
CA MET A 89 -3.77 -9.59 3.12
C MET A 89 -4.31 -9.07 4.45
N ALA A 90 -4.96 -7.90 4.45
CA ALA A 90 -5.54 -7.31 5.66
C ALA A 90 -6.64 -8.20 6.27
N GLU A 91 -7.51 -8.78 5.45
CA GLU A 91 -8.53 -9.75 5.88
C GLU A 91 -7.90 -11.02 6.45
N SER A 92 -6.82 -11.54 5.84
CA SER A 92 -6.09 -12.69 6.39
C SER A 92 -5.46 -12.40 7.77
N MET A 93 -5.22 -11.13 8.09
CA MET A 93 -4.77 -10.66 9.40
C MET A 93 -5.92 -10.31 10.36
N GLY A 94 -7.17 -10.53 9.92
CA GLY A 94 -8.39 -10.34 10.69
C GLY A 94 -8.86 -8.89 10.76
N MET A 95 -8.52 -8.04 9.79
CA MET A 95 -9.11 -6.71 9.65
C MET A 95 -10.48 -6.77 8.95
N GLU A 96 -11.36 -5.82 9.27
CA GLU A 96 -12.59 -5.57 8.52
C GLU A 96 -12.30 -4.58 7.39
N VAL A 97 -12.33 -5.03 6.14
CA VAL A 97 -11.97 -4.18 4.99
C VAL A 97 -13.20 -3.54 4.36
N TYR A 98 -13.09 -2.25 4.12
CA TYR A 98 -14.04 -1.45 3.36
C TYR A 98 -13.30 -0.78 2.22
N PHE A 99 -13.93 -0.64 1.06
CA PHE A 99 -13.33 0.07 -0.05
C PHE A 99 -14.32 0.99 -0.76
N TYR A 100 -13.78 2.02 -1.39
CA TYR A 100 -14.48 2.89 -2.31
C TYR A 100 -13.69 3.03 -3.60
N ASP A 101 -14.37 2.96 -4.73
CA ASP A 101 -13.83 3.23 -6.06
C ASP A 101 -14.90 3.93 -6.89
N VAL A 102 -14.48 4.78 -7.83
CA VAL A 102 -15.40 5.50 -8.73
C VAL A 102 -16.04 4.56 -9.75
N VAL A 103 -15.42 3.40 -9.99
CA VAL A 103 -15.99 2.31 -10.79
C VAL A 103 -16.45 1.21 -9.85
N THR A 104 -17.63 0.65 -10.08
CA THR A 104 -18.12 -0.51 -9.32
C THR A 104 -17.13 -1.67 -9.43
N LYS A 105 -16.64 -2.15 -8.28
CA LYS A 105 -15.75 -3.31 -8.18
C LYS A 105 -16.41 -4.42 -7.37
N LEU A 106 -16.14 -5.66 -7.75
CA LEU A 106 -16.51 -6.82 -6.95
C LEU A 106 -15.52 -6.98 -5.78
N PRO A 107 -16.02 -7.22 -4.55
CA PRO A 107 -15.14 -7.62 -3.45
C PRO A 107 -14.51 -8.98 -3.80
N LEU A 108 -13.21 -9.11 -3.53
CA LEU A 108 -12.44 -10.34 -3.76
C LEU A 108 -12.31 -11.19 -2.49
N GLY A 109 -12.65 -10.61 -1.34
CA GLY A 109 -12.72 -11.31 -0.07
C GLY A 109 -14.00 -10.91 0.68
N ASN A 110 -14.59 -11.91 1.30
CA ASN A 110 -15.70 -11.89 2.26
C ASN A 110 -15.75 -13.27 2.92
#